data_AF-A0A353RIM7-F1
#
_entry.id   AF-A0A353RIM7-F1
#
_cell.length_a   1.000
_cell.length_b   1.000
_cell.length_c   1.000
_cell.angle_alpha   90.00
_cell.angle_beta   90.00
_cell.angle_gamma   90.00
#
_symmetry.space_group_name_H-M   'P 1'
#
loop_
_entity.id
_entity.type
_entity.pdbx_description
1 polymer ?
#
loop_
_entity_poly.entity_id
_entity_poly.type
_entity_poly.pdbx_seq_one_letter_code
_entity_poly.pdbx_strand_id
1 'polypeptide(L)'
;MAKKTKIAQNVFFFLGVLALGIMIYKIGIGTIWSDIRRTGWWFVPIIGLWAIVYLLNTISCNLIIQDGSPEAKRVGFFSLFKLVISGFAINYITPFGLMGGEPYKIIELKPTLGIQKATSSVLLATMMHFVSHFIFWMISIPLLFFLVPVLSHTVELAMLLSSATSFLLLFWAYRVYTRGGVDRA
;
A
#
# COMPACT_ATOMS: atom_id res chain seq x y z
N MET A 1 -23.12 -19.98 4.54
CA MET A 1 -21.89 -19.42 3.92
C MET A 1 -20.70 -19.32 4.87
N ALA A 2 -20.88 -18.93 6.14
CA ALA A 2 -19.78 -18.75 7.11
C ALA A 2 -18.80 -19.94 7.27
N LYS A 3 -19.30 -21.19 7.18
CA LYS A 3 -18.46 -22.40 7.29
C LYS A 3 -17.44 -22.52 6.15
N LYS A 4 -17.82 -22.16 4.91
CA LYS A 4 -16.92 -22.22 3.74
C LYS A 4 -15.82 -21.14 3.81
N THR A 5 -16.18 -19.93 4.25
CA THR A 5 -15.22 -18.83 4.46
C THR A 5 -14.15 -19.19 5.50
N LYS A 6 -14.57 -19.81 6.62
CA LYS A 6 -13.64 -20.20 7.69
C LYS A 6 -12.67 -21.32 7.26
N ILE A 7 -13.15 -22.26 6.44
CA ILE A 7 -12.29 -23.30 5.85
C ILE A 7 -11.27 -22.67 4.90
N ALA A 8 -11.69 -21.77 4.02
CA ALA A 8 -10.77 -21.09 3.10
C ALA A 8 -9.70 -20.28 3.87
N GLN A 9 -10.09 -19.52 4.90
CA GLN A 9 -9.16 -18.80 5.77
C GLN A 9 -8.11 -19.73 6.40
N ASN A 10 -8.54 -20.87 6.94
CA ASN A 10 -7.63 -21.85 7.53
C ASN A 10 -6.67 -22.43 6.49
N VAL A 11 -7.15 -22.76 5.28
CA VAL A 11 -6.31 -23.26 4.19
C VAL A 11 -5.27 -22.22 3.78
N PHE A 12 -5.65 -20.96 3.58
CA PHE A 12 -4.71 -19.88 3.27
C PHE A 12 -3.71 -19.64 4.40
N PHE A 13 -4.14 -19.77 5.65
CA PHE A 13 -3.24 -19.68 6.81
C PHE A 13 -2.18 -20.79 6.78
N PHE A 14 -2.58 -22.05 6.56
CA PHE A 14 -1.62 -23.15 6.45
C PHE A 14 -0.69 -23.00 5.25
N LEU A 15 -1.19 -22.55 4.10
CA LEU A 15 -0.35 -22.24 2.94
C LEU A 15 0.67 -21.14 3.24
N GLY A 16 0.27 -20.09 3.97
CA GLY A 16 1.17 -19.03 4.40
C GLY A 16 2.26 -19.53 5.35
N VAL A 17 1.90 -20.36 6.34
CA VAL A 17 2.87 -20.98 7.27
C VAL A 17 3.83 -21.90 6.51
N LEU A 18 3.32 -22.69 5.56
CA LEU A 18 4.14 -23.57 4.72
C LEU A 18 5.12 -22.77 3.87
N ALA A 19 4.65 -21.71 3.19
CA ALA A 19 5.50 -20.83 2.40
C ALA A 19 6.59 -20.17 3.24
N LEU A 20 6.24 -19.68 4.45
CA LEU A 20 7.20 -19.14 5.40
C LEU A 20 8.26 -20.18 5.81
N GLY A 21 7.83 -21.40 6.12
CA GLY A 21 8.73 -22.51 6.44
C GLY A 21 9.69 -22.84 5.30
N ILE A 22 9.20 -22.87 4.06
CA ILE A 22 10.04 -23.09 2.86
C ILE A 22 11.06 -21.96 2.69
N MET A 23 10.67 -20.70 2.89
CA MET A 23 11.60 -19.56 2.81
C MET A 23 12.68 -19.65 3.89
N ILE A 24 12.30 -19.91 5.14
CA ILE A 24 13.26 -20.07 6.25
C ILE A 24 14.23 -21.22 5.98
N TYR A 25 13.72 -22.35 5.48
CA TYR A 25 14.54 -23.49 5.12
C TYR A 25 15.52 -23.17 3.98
N LYS A 26 15.06 -22.50 2.92
CA LYS A 26 15.91 -22.12 1.78
C LYS A 26 16.99 -21.10 2.14
N ILE A 27 16.68 -20.13 3.01
CA ILE A 27 17.64 -19.09 3.42
C ILE A 27 18.61 -19.64 4.48
N GLY A 28 18.11 -20.52 5.36
CA GLY A 28 18.84 -21.09 6.48
C GLY A 28 18.73 -20.21 7.74
N ILE A 29 18.37 -20.83 8.86
CA ILE A 29 18.20 -20.16 10.16
C ILE A 29 19.50 -19.49 10.62
N GLY A 30 20.65 -20.12 10.37
CA GLY A 30 21.97 -19.57 10.71
C GLY A 30 22.23 -18.24 10.00
N THR A 31 21.94 -18.18 8.69
CA THR A 31 22.07 -16.98 7.86
C THR A 31 21.16 -15.85 8.34
N ILE A 32 19.87 -16.16 8.57
CA ILE A 32 18.90 -15.18 9.09
C ILE A 32 19.39 -14.60 10.42
N TRP A 33 19.86 -15.46 11.32
CA TRP A 33 20.35 -15.03 12.63
C TRP A 33 21.62 -14.19 12.53
N SER A 34 22.56 -14.56 11.66
CA SER A 34 23.78 -13.77 11.43
C SER A 34 23.47 -12.40 10.85
N ASP A 35 22.51 -12.31 9.92
CA ASP A 35 22.12 -11.05 9.29
C ASP A 35 21.38 -10.13 10.27
N ILE A 36 20.51 -10.67 11.12
CA ILE A 36 19.87 -9.92 12.20
C ILE A 36 20.92 -9.37 13.17
N ARG A 37 21.90 -10.20 13.58
CA ARG A 37 23.00 -9.74 14.45
C ARG A 37 23.86 -8.68 13.79
N ARG A 38 24.16 -8.82 12.50
CA ARG A 38 24.95 -7.85 11.73
C ARG A 38 24.21 -6.53 11.58
N THR A 39 22.89 -6.57 11.43
CA THR A 39 22.04 -5.36 11.41
C THR A 39 22.03 -4.68 12.78
N GLY A 40 22.05 -5.47 13.86
CA GLY A 40 22.16 -4.97 15.23
C GLY A 40 21.01 -4.02 15.59
N TRP A 41 21.33 -2.89 16.24
CA TRP A 41 20.33 -1.93 16.69
C TRP A 41 19.56 -1.25 15.55
N TRP A 42 20.11 -1.19 14.33
CA TRP A 42 19.43 -0.60 13.16
C TRP A 42 18.15 -1.34 12.77
N PHE A 43 17.96 -2.57 13.23
CA PHE A 43 16.72 -3.31 13.00
C PHE A 43 15.50 -2.59 13.58
N VAL A 44 15.66 -1.92 14.73
CA VAL A 44 14.59 -1.19 15.42
C VAL A 44 14.08 0.00 14.60
N PRO A 45 14.90 0.97 14.15
CA PRO A 45 14.42 2.07 13.33
C PRO A 45 13.91 1.61 11.96
N ILE A 46 14.46 0.54 11.37
CA ILE A 46 13.94 -0.02 10.11
C ILE A 46 12.48 -0.47 10.28
N ILE A 47 12.17 -1.22 11.34
CA ILE A 47 10.79 -1.63 11.65
C ILE A 47 9.94 -0.43 12.09
N GLY A 48 10.51 0.45 12.92
CA GLY A 48 9.82 1.65 13.43
C GLY A 48 9.37 2.57 12.30
N LEU A 49 10.17 2.72 11.24
CA LEU A 49 9.82 3.49 10.06
C LEU A 49 8.55 2.95 9.39
N TRP A 50 8.40 1.62 9.30
CA TRP A 50 7.18 1.01 8.76
C TRP A 50 5.95 1.29 9.62
N ALA A 51 6.10 1.31 10.95
CA ALA A 51 5.00 1.71 11.84
C ALA A 51 4.55 3.16 11.57
N ILE A 52 5.50 4.07 11.33
CA ILE A 52 5.20 5.46 10.94
C ILE A 52 4.48 5.49 9.58
N VAL A 53 4.94 4.73 8.60
CA VAL A 53 4.28 4.65 7.28
C VAL A 53 2.84 4.15 7.40
N TYR A 54 2.60 3.10 8.18
CA TYR A 54 1.24 2.60 8.42
C TYR A 54 0.38 3.61 9.18
N LEU A 55 0.96 4.36 10.12
CA LEU A 55 0.25 5.40 10.86
C LEU A 55 -0.19 6.53 9.92
N LEU A 56 0.71 7.04 9.08
CA LEU A 56 0.39 8.10 8.10
C LEU A 56 -0.67 7.63 7.10
N ASN A 57 -0.59 6.40 6.61
CA ASN A 57 -1.62 5.82 5.74
C ASN A 57 -2.97 5.69 6.47
N THR A 58 -2.95 5.35 7.75
CA THR A 58 -4.17 5.28 8.57
C THR A 58 -4.77 6.66 8.77
N ILE A 59 -3.96 7.68 9.04
CA ILE A 59 -4.42 9.07 9.16
C ILE A 59 -5.04 9.51 7.84
N SER A 60 -4.39 9.28 6.71
CA SER A 60 -4.92 9.60 5.38
C SER A 60 -6.27 8.92 5.13
N CYS A 61 -6.36 7.61 5.38
CA CYS A 61 -7.61 6.88 5.20
C CYS A 61 -8.71 7.36 6.17
N ASN A 62 -8.33 7.70 7.41
CA ASN A 62 -9.25 8.22 8.40
C ASN A 62 -9.83 9.58 7.98
N LEU A 63 -9.00 10.49 7.44
CA LEU A 63 -9.44 11.78 6.90
C LEU A 63 -10.40 11.60 5.73
N ILE A 64 -10.18 10.60 4.87
CA ILE A 64 -11.07 10.30 3.73
C ILE A 64 -12.42 9.73 4.18
N ILE A 65 -12.44 8.95 5.26
CA ILE A 65 -13.68 8.34 5.80
C ILE A 65 -14.50 9.35 6.61
N GLN A 66 -13.84 10.26 7.33
CA GLN A 66 -14.48 11.24 8.21
C GLN A 66 -15.10 12.41 7.44
N ASP A 67 -16.33 12.21 6.95
CA ASP A 67 -17.17 13.22 6.28
C ASP A 67 -18.22 13.86 7.22
N GLY A 68 -18.15 13.60 8.52
CA GLY A 68 -19.10 14.09 9.52
C GLY A 68 -20.35 13.22 9.73
N SER A 69 -20.57 12.21 8.90
CA SER A 69 -21.69 11.28 9.04
C SER A 69 -21.62 10.42 10.32
N PRO A 70 -22.75 10.00 10.90
CA PRO A 70 -22.79 9.12 12.06
C PRO A 70 -22.05 7.79 11.84
N GLU A 71 -22.11 7.23 10.64
CA GLU A 71 -21.48 5.98 10.25
C GLU A 71 -19.95 6.10 10.26
N ALA A 72 -19.41 7.22 9.76
CA ALA A 72 -17.97 7.47 9.78
C ALA A 72 -17.41 7.55 11.20
N LYS A 73 -18.15 8.15 12.13
CA LYS A 73 -17.74 8.25 13.55
C LYS A 73 -17.67 6.91 14.26
N ARG A 74 -18.34 5.87 13.74
CA ARG A 74 -18.28 4.50 14.29
C ARG A 74 -16.99 3.77 13.90
N VAL A 75 -16.24 4.25 12.92
CA VAL A 75 -14.96 3.65 12.51
C VAL A 75 -13.86 4.11 13.48
N GLY A 76 -13.51 3.25 14.44
CA GLY A 76 -12.43 3.52 15.38
C GLY A 76 -11.05 3.56 14.70
N PHE A 77 -10.22 4.54 15.08
CA PHE A 77 -8.87 4.71 14.51
C PHE A 77 -8.00 3.46 14.63
N PHE A 78 -7.99 2.80 15.78
CA PHE A 78 -7.21 1.56 15.98
C PHE A 78 -7.71 0.39 15.14
N SER A 79 -9.01 0.31 14.89
CA SER A 79 -9.57 -0.70 13.97
C SER A 79 -9.09 -0.43 12.55
N LEU A 80 -9.10 0.84 12.14
CA LEU A 80 -8.59 1.26 10.83
C LEU A 80 -7.08 1.02 10.71
N PHE A 81 -6.30 1.26 11.77
CA PHE A 81 -4.85 0.98 11.78
C PHE A 81 -4.55 -0.50 11.54
N LYS A 82 -5.25 -1.39 12.26
CA LYS A 82 -5.15 -2.85 12.03
C LYS A 82 -5.56 -3.24 10.61
N LEU A 83 -6.60 -2.59 10.09
CA LEU A 83 -7.09 -2.82 8.74
C LEU A 83 -6.06 -2.41 7.68
N VAL A 84 -5.40 -1.26 7.86
CA VAL A 84 -4.33 -0.79 6.98
C VAL A 84 -3.17 -1.78 6.99
N ILE A 85 -2.66 -2.19 8.15
CA ILE A 85 -1.55 -3.15 8.26
C ILE A 85 -1.90 -4.47 7.58
N SER A 86 -3.07 -5.04 7.86
CA SER A 86 -3.50 -6.29 7.24
C SER A 86 -3.72 -6.17 5.74
N GLY A 87 -4.24 -5.03 5.26
CA GLY A 87 -4.34 -4.73 3.84
C GLY A 87 -2.97 -4.69 3.14
N PHE A 88 -1.97 -4.05 3.75
CA PHE A 88 -0.59 -4.08 3.24
C PHE A 88 -0.02 -5.49 3.23
N ALA A 89 -0.22 -6.27 4.30
CA ALA A 89 0.23 -7.66 4.34
C ALA A 89 -0.36 -8.51 3.20
N ILE A 90 -1.66 -8.36 2.91
CA ILE A 90 -2.30 -9.02 1.77
C ILE A 90 -1.66 -8.57 0.46
N ASN A 91 -1.43 -7.26 0.29
CA ASN A 91 -0.79 -6.72 -0.92
C ASN A 91 0.60 -7.30 -1.17
N TYR A 92 1.40 -7.56 -0.13
CA TYR A 92 2.74 -8.14 -0.27
C TYR A 92 2.74 -9.62 -0.65
N ILE A 93 1.70 -10.37 -0.30
CA ILE A 93 1.63 -11.81 -0.60
C ILE A 93 0.85 -12.11 -1.89
N THR A 94 0.05 -11.16 -2.39
CA THR A 94 -0.71 -11.34 -3.63
C THR A 94 0.14 -11.02 -4.87
N PRO A 95 0.17 -11.89 -5.89
CA PRO A 95 0.96 -11.67 -7.11
C PRO A 95 0.41 -10.57 -8.03
N PHE A 96 -0.79 -10.04 -7.74
CA PHE A 96 -1.52 -9.07 -8.57
C PHE A 96 -1.15 -7.61 -8.33
N GLY A 97 0.05 -7.32 -7.79
CA GLY A 97 0.57 -5.96 -7.69
C GLY A 97 -0.29 -5.00 -6.86
N LEU A 98 -0.15 -5.05 -5.52
CA LEU A 98 -0.76 -4.10 -4.58
C LEU A 98 -2.29 -3.94 -4.67
N MET A 99 -3.02 -4.93 -5.21
CA MET A 99 -4.48 -4.84 -5.43
C MET A 99 -5.33 -5.80 -4.57
N GLY A 100 -4.72 -6.61 -3.71
CA GLY A 100 -5.44 -7.60 -2.89
C GLY A 100 -6.03 -7.02 -1.60
N GLY A 101 -5.35 -6.02 -1.02
CA GLY A 101 -5.70 -5.40 0.24
C GLY A 101 -6.90 -4.47 0.15
N GLU A 102 -7.18 -3.93 -1.04
CA GLU A 102 -8.21 -2.94 -1.30
C GLU A 102 -9.61 -3.58 -1.26
N PRO A 103 -9.89 -4.69 -1.99
CA PRO A 103 -11.12 -5.45 -1.79
C PRO A 103 -11.33 -5.89 -0.34
N TYR A 104 -10.25 -6.29 0.35
CA TYR A 104 -10.31 -6.67 1.75
C TYR A 104 -10.75 -5.49 2.66
N LYS A 105 -10.17 -4.30 2.49
CA LYS A 105 -10.59 -3.09 3.21
C LYS A 105 -12.07 -2.78 2.98
N ILE A 106 -12.56 -2.91 1.75
CA ILE A 106 -13.98 -2.68 1.42
C ILE A 106 -14.88 -3.68 2.15
N ILE A 107 -14.53 -4.97 2.14
CA ILE A 107 -15.31 -6.03 2.80
C ILE A 107 -15.40 -5.79 4.31
N GLU A 108 -14.30 -5.38 4.96
CA GLU A 108 -14.26 -5.11 6.40
C GLU A 108 -14.95 -3.79 6.79
N LEU A 109 -14.90 -2.77 5.93
CA LEU A 109 -15.58 -1.49 6.19
C LEU A 109 -17.08 -1.53 5.86
N LYS A 110 -17.51 -2.41 4.95
CA LYS A 110 -18.90 -2.54 4.47
C LYS A 110 -19.95 -2.62 5.60
N PRO A 111 -19.78 -3.39 6.68
CA PRO A 111 -20.78 -3.48 7.75
C PRO A 111 -21.00 -2.15 8.49
N THR A 112 -19.99 -1.28 8.52
CA THR A 112 -20.03 -0.02 9.25
C THR A 112 -20.42 1.16 8.36
N LEU A 113 -19.86 1.23 7.15
CA LEU A 113 -20.03 2.37 6.23
C LEU A 113 -21.06 2.13 5.10
N GLY A 114 -21.49 0.89 4.88
CA GLY A 114 -22.20 0.50 3.67
C GLY A 114 -21.28 0.33 2.46
N ILE A 115 -21.74 -0.39 1.44
CA ILE A 115 -20.89 -0.79 0.30
C ILE A 115 -20.44 0.41 -0.55
N GLN A 116 -21.33 1.37 -0.81
CA GLN A 116 -21.04 2.53 -1.67
C GLN A 116 -19.92 3.38 -1.07
N LYS A 117 -20.06 3.75 0.22
CA LYS A 117 -19.08 4.57 0.93
C LYS A 117 -17.77 3.82 1.20
N ALA A 118 -17.84 2.56 1.62
CA ALA A 118 -16.63 1.75 1.79
C ALA A 118 -15.82 1.68 0.48
N THR A 119 -16.50 1.47 -0.66
CA THR A 119 -15.86 1.41 -1.97
C THR A 119 -15.28 2.75 -2.38
N SER A 120 -16.04 3.85 -2.26
CA SER A 120 -15.57 5.18 -2.65
C SER A 120 -14.41 5.67 -1.77
N SER A 121 -14.47 5.47 -0.46
CA SER A 121 -13.40 5.85 0.47
C SER A 121 -12.12 5.05 0.22
N VAL A 122 -12.21 3.73 0.02
CA VAL A 122 -11.03 2.91 -0.27
C VAL A 122 -10.45 3.24 -1.64
N LEU A 123 -11.30 3.40 -2.66
CA LEU A 123 -10.86 3.79 -4.00
C LEU A 123 -10.13 5.14 -3.96
N LEU A 124 -10.73 6.15 -3.32
CA LEU A 124 -10.12 7.47 -3.19
C LEU A 124 -8.79 7.40 -2.45
N ALA A 125 -8.71 6.65 -1.34
CA ALA A 125 -7.46 6.46 -0.60
C ALA A 125 -6.37 5.83 -1.48
N THR A 126 -6.71 4.80 -2.25
CA THR A 126 -5.78 4.15 -3.16
C THR A 126 -5.33 5.07 -4.29
N MET A 127 -6.25 5.84 -4.88
CA MET A 127 -5.89 6.78 -5.94
C MET A 127 -5.01 7.92 -5.40
N MET A 128 -5.28 8.43 -4.20
CA MET A 128 -4.42 9.42 -3.54
C MET A 128 -3.03 8.85 -3.26
N HIS A 129 -2.94 7.61 -2.80
CA HIS A 129 -1.66 6.93 -2.57
C HIS A 129 -0.82 6.84 -3.87
N PHE A 130 -1.42 6.49 -5.01
CA PHE A 130 -0.71 6.48 -6.30
C PHE A 130 -0.30 7.88 -6.76
N VAL A 131 -1.19 8.87 -6.63
CA VAL A 131 -0.86 10.27 -6.96
C VAL A 131 0.32 10.77 -6.14
N SER A 132 0.37 10.48 -4.83
CA SER A 132 1.50 10.85 -3.98
C SER A 132 2.83 10.24 -4.46
N HIS A 133 2.83 9.02 -4.97
CA HIS A 133 4.04 8.40 -5.54
C HIS A 133 4.51 9.14 -6.79
N PHE A 134 3.59 9.49 -7.70
CA PHE A 134 3.96 10.23 -8.91
C PHE A 134 4.44 11.65 -8.59
N ILE A 135 3.83 12.33 -7.61
CA ILE A 135 4.32 13.64 -7.12
C ILE A 135 5.73 13.48 -6.54
N PHE A 136 5.94 12.46 -5.69
CA PHE A 136 7.25 12.18 -5.12
C PHE A 136 8.30 11.95 -6.21
N TRP A 137 8.00 11.12 -7.22
CA TRP A 137 8.89 10.85 -8.35
C TRP A 137 9.19 12.11 -9.18
N MET A 138 8.20 12.97 -9.38
CA MET A 138 8.35 14.23 -10.11
C MET A 138 9.31 15.21 -9.42
N ILE A 139 9.52 15.06 -8.11
CA ILE A 139 10.50 15.84 -7.34
C ILE A 139 11.83 15.08 -7.24
N SER A 140 11.77 13.79 -6.89
CA SER A 140 12.97 13.01 -6.55
C SER A 140 13.82 12.69 -7.77
N ILE A 141 13.23 12.36 -8.92
CA ILE A 141 13.99 11.96 -10.11
C ILE A 141 14.79 13.14 -10.68
N PRO A 142 14.21 14.35 -10.85
CA PRO A 142 14.99 15.54 -11.21
C PRO A 142 16.10 15.85 -10.22
N LEU A 143 15.84 15.70 -8.91
CA LEU A 143 16.84 15.95 -7.87
C LEU A 143 18.07 15.05 -8.01
N LEU A 144 17.88 13.80 -8.44
CA LEU A 144 18.98 12.85 -8.65
C LEU A 144 19.96 13.28 -9.74
N PHE A 145 19.53 14.04 -10.75
CA PHE A 145 20.45 14.60 -11.77
C PHE A 145 21.47 15.57 -11.17
N PHE A 146 21.10 16.25 -10.08
CA PHE A 146 22.01 17.18 -9.40
C PHE A 146 22.87 16.50 -8.34
N LEU A 147 22.40 15.39 -7.76
CA LEU A 147 23.06 14.71 -6.65
C LEU A 147 24.05 13.63 -7.11
N VAL A 148 23.82 13.03 -8.27
CA VAL A 148 24.65 11.93 -8.80
C VAL A 148 25.58 12.48 -9.88
N PRO A 149 26.90 12.56 -9.63
CA PRO A 149 27.84 13.27 -10.51
C PRO A 149 28.17 12.54 -11.81
N VAL A 150 27.95 11.22 -11.88
CA VAL A 150 28.19 10.42 -13.09
C VAL A 150 27.02 9.46 -13.27
N LEU A 151 26.24 9.68 -14.33
CA LEU A 151 25.14 8.81 -14.76
C LEU A 151 25.50 8.23 -16.13
N SER A 152 25.20 6.95 -16.33
CA SER A 152 25.28 6.36 -17.67
C SER A 152 24.11 6.86 -18.52
N HIS A 153 24.30 6.99 -19.83
CA HIS A 153 23.25 7.45 -20.75
C HIS A 153 21.96 6.62 -20.67
N THR A 154 22.06 5.32 -20.38
CA THR A 154 20.89 4.44 -20.18
C THR A 154 20.09 4.83 -18.94
N VAL A 155 20.76 5.16 -17.83
CA VAL A 155 20.10 5.55 -16.58
C VAL A 155 19.49 6.94 -16.71
N GLU A 156 20.19 7.88 -17.33
CA GLU A 156 19.67 9.21 -17.65
C GLU A 156 18.39 9.15 -18.50
N LEU A 157 18.40 8.35 -19.57
CA LEU A 157 17.21 8.14 -20.40
C LEU A 157 16.06 7.50 -19.60
N ALA A 158 16.35 6.48 -18.78
CA ALA A 158 15.33 5.84 -17.93
C ALA A 158 14.72 6.82 -16.92
N MET A 159 15.52 7.71 -16.36
CA MET A 159 15.07 8.76 -15.43
C MET A 159 14.18 9.80 -16.13
N LEU A 160 14.57 10.25 -17.33
CA LEU A 160 13.75 11.17 -18.14
C LEU A 160 12.41 10.54 -18.51
N LEU A 161 12.43 9.30 -18.99
CA LEU A 161 11.22 8.55 -19.33
C LEU A 161 10.31 8.36 -18.11
N SER A 162 10.87 7.93 -16.98
CA SER A 162 10.11 7.75 -15.73
C SER A 162 9.47 9.05 -15.25
N SER A 163 10.19 10.18 -15.37
CA SER A 163 9.68 11.51 -15.01
C SER A 163 8.56 11.95 -15.95
N ALA A 164 8.75 11.79 -17.27
CA ALA A 164 7.73 12.09 -18.27
C ALA A 164 6.47 11.23 -18.09
N THR A 165 6.63 9.93 -17.84
CA THR A 165 5.51 9.03 -17.54
C THR A 165 4.77 9.45 -16.27
N SER A 166 5.50 9.77 -15.20
CA SER A 166 4.89 10.26 -13.95
C SER A 166 4.09 11.54 -14.17
N PHE A 167 4.62 12.48 -14.96
CA PHE A 167 3.92 13.71 -15.33
C PHE A 167 2.63 13.43 -16.12
N LEU A 168 2.70 12.54 -17.12
CA LEU A 168 1.52 12.15 -17.92
C LEU A 168 0.44 11.48 -17.07
N LEU A 169 0.83 10.61 -16.13
CA LEU A 169 -0.09 9.94 -15.20
C LEU A 169 -0.73 10.94 -14.23
N LEU A 170 0.03 11.92 -13.74
CA LEU A 170 -0.52 13.01 -12.92
C LEU A 170 -1.50 13.89 -13.71
N PHE A 171 -1.15 14.23 -14.95
CA PHE A 171 -2.05 14.98 -15.83
C PHE A 171 -3.35 14.22 -16.12
N TRP A 172 -3.23 12.91 -16.37
CA TRP A 172 -4.39 12.03 -16.53
C TRP A 172 -5.23 11.97 -15.25
N ALA A 173 -4.61 11.75 -14.09
CA ALA A 173 -5.30 11.71 -12.80
C ALA A 173 -6.03 13.03 -12.55
N TYR A 174 -5.37 14.18 -12.75
CA TYR A 174 -5.96 15.50 -12.62
C TYR A 174 -7.20 15.67 -13.51
N ARG A 175 -7.15 15.22 -14.78
CA ARG A 175 -8.32 15.24 -15.67
C ARG A 175 -9.45 14.36 -15.17
N VAL A 176 -9.15 13.15 -14.68
CA VAL A 176 -10.17 12.23 -14.15
C VAL A 176 -10.83 12.80 -12.89
N TYR A 177 -10.05 13.36 -11.97
CA TYR A 177 -10.56 13.97 -10.74
C TYR A 177 -11.40 15.22 -10.99
N THR A 178 -11.02 16.06 -11.96
CA THR A 178 -11.72 17.34 -12.20
C THR A 178 -12.93 17.22 -13.11
N ARG A 179 -12.95 16.26 -14.04
CA ARG A 179 -14.02 16.16 -15.05
C ARG A 179 -14.99 15.00 -14.83
N GLY A 180 -14.75 14.15 -13.83
CA GLY A 180 -15.52 12.92 -13.61
C GLY A 180 -15.21 11.89 -14.70
N GLY A 181 -14.71 10.71 -14.30
CA GLY A 181 -14.35 9.65 -15.25
C GLY A 181 -15.55 8.85 -15.81
N VAL A 182 -16.77 9.09 -15.30
CA VAL A 182 -17.91 8.18 -15.48
C VAL A 182 -18.94 8.66 -16.52
N ASP A 183 -18.98 9.95 -16.87
CA ASP A 183 -19.96 10.46 -17.86
C ASP A 183 -19.58 10.14 -19.33
N ARG A 184 -18.61 9.24 -19.58
CA ARG A 184 -18.07 8.93 -20.92
C ARG A 184 -17.84 7.45 -21.20
N ALA A 185 -18.40 6.54 -20.40
CA ALA A 185 -18.43 5.10 -20.70
C ALA A 185 -19.87 4.68 -21.00
#